data_AF-A0A3L6JB46-F1
#
_entry.id   AF-A0A3L6JB46-F1
#
_cell.length_a   1.000
_cell.length_b   1.000
_cell.length_c   1.000
_cell.angle_alpha   90.00
_cell.angle_beta   90.00
_cell.angle_gamma   90.00
#
_symmetry.space_group_name_H-M   'P 1'
#
loop_
_entity.id
_entity.type
_entity.pdbx_description
1 polymer ?
#
loop_
_entity_poly.entity_id
_entity_poly.type
_entity_poly.pdbx_seq_one_letter_code
_entity_poly.pdbx_strand_id
1 'polypeptide(L)'
;MALMVPPTLVLTLAQFPFDAALPESWSVAMGQILNVLFALAIRGYLLLILIGLILYATGLSDGLSKVLVAFGIGLYFGGPLIVNVIASFSSVELVTMESATLAWLQFFGMSDAEIVYILVWVGDAIAGICCLAGAVLYFTPSTKELRSRGQSLIVRSLMLAPVLVFFHLTPLLL
;
A
#
# COMPACT_ATOMS: atom_id res chain seq x y z
N MET A 1 30.99 -53.35 -27.29
CA MET A 1 30.02 -53.81 -26.28
C MET A 1 29.26 -52.58 -25.80
N ALA A 2 28.20 -52.21 -26.53
CA ALA A 2 27.46 -50.98 -26.25
C ALA A 2 26.54 -51.22 -25.04
N LEU A 3 26.75 -50.46 -23.98
CA LEU A 3 25.85 -50.40 -22.83
C LEU A 3 24.50 -49.84 -23.33
N MET A 4 23.53 -50.72 -23.58
CA MET A 4 22.14 -50.33 -23.75
C MET A 4 21.63 -49.84 -22.40
N VAL A 5 21.82 -48.55 -22.14
CA VAL A 5 21.16 -47.88 -21.01
C VAL A 5 19.66 -47.96 -21.28
N PRO A 6 18.86 -48.56 -20.36
CA PRO A 6 17.44 -48.69 -20.59
C PRO A 6 16.81 -47.31 -20.77
N PRO A 7 15.91 -47.11 -21.75
CA PRO A 7 15.31 -45.80 -22.04
C PRO A 7 14.52 -45.22 -20.86
N THR A 8 14.12 -46.07 -19.91
CA THR A 8 13.49 -45.66 -18.65
C THR A 8 14.43 -44.86 -17.74
N LEU A 9 15.73 -45.12 -17.78
CA LEU A 9 16.75 -44.42 -16.98
C LEU A 9 17.03 -43.00 -17.52
N VAL A 10 16.86 -42.79 -18.83
CA VAL A 10 16.97 -41.47 -19.47
C VAL A 10 15.73 -40.61 -19.14
N LEU A 11 14.54 -41.22 -19.10
CA LEU A 11 13.29 -40.54 -18.71
C LEU A 11 13.29 -40.11 -17.24
N THR A 12 13.90 -40.88 -16.32
CA THR A 12 13.99 -40.48 -14.91
C THR A 12 15.07 -39.44 -14.63
N LEU A 13 16.09 -39.32 -15.48
CA LEU A 13 17.12 -38.27 -15.37
C LEU A 13 16.70 -36.94 -16.03
N ALA A 14 15.68 -36.96 -16.89
CA ALA A 14 15.14 -35.77 -17.56
C ALA A 14 14.08 -35.02 -16.73
N GLN A 15 13.59 -35.60 -15.64
CA GLN A 15 12.66 -34.92 -14.74
C GLN A 15 13.46 -34.12 -13.72
N PHE A 16 13.58 -32.81 -13.94
CA PHE A 16 13.95 -31.92 -12.84
C PHE A 16 12.89 -32.07 -11.73
N PRO A 17 13.26 -32.17 -10.45
CA PRO A 17 12.28 -32.29 -9.35
C PRO A 17 11.39 -31.04 -9.18
N PHE A 18 11.57 -30.04 -10.04
CA PHE A 18 10.75 -28.84 -10.17
C PHE A 18 9.80 -28.85 -11.38
N ASP A 19 9.82 -29.88 -12.23
CA ASP A 19 8.79 -30.14 -13.27
C ASP A 19 7.54 -30.79 -12.66
N ALA A 20 7.17 -30.38 -11.46
CA ALA A 20 5.82 -30.65 -10.97
C ALA A 20 4.88 -29.82 -11.84
N ALA A 21 4.02 -30.49 -12.63
CA ALA A 21 2.94 -29.84 -13.34
C ALA A 21 2.15 -29.00 -12.34
N LEU A 22 2.24 -27.68 -12.47
CA LEU A 22 1.53 -26.75 -11.61
C LEU A 22 0.03 -27.03 -11.74
N PRO A 23 -0.76 -26.95 -10.65
CA PRO A 23 -2.21 -27.11 -10.74
C PRO A 23 -2.79 -26.17 -11.81
N GLU A 24 -3.82 -26.60 -12.53
CA GLU A 24 -4.45 -25.77 -13.58
C GLU A 24 -4.96 -24.42 -13.05
N SER A 25 -5.25 -24.33 -11.75
CA SER A 25 -5.65 -23.11 -11.05
C SER A 25 -4.50 -22.19 -10.65
N TRP A 26 -3.24 -22.63 -10.77
CA TRP A 26 -2.06 -21.88 -10.33
C TRP A 26 -1.90 -20.57 -11.09
N SER A 27 -1.97 -20.61 -12.43
CA SER A 27 -1.82 -19.42 -13.28
C SER A 27 -2.91 -18.39 -12.99
N VAL A 28 -4.15 -18.85 -12.77
CA VAL A 28 -5.30 -18.00 -12.46
C VAL A 28 -5.16 -17.37 -11.08
N ALA A 29 -4.85 -18.15 -10.04
CA ALA A 29 -4.71 -17.67 -8.68
C ALA A 29 -3.51 -16.72 -8.54
N MET A 30 -2.36 -17.08 -9.11
CA MET A 30 -1.17 -16.24 -9.10
C MET A 30 -1.38 -14.96 -9.89
N GLY A 31 -2.06 -15.03 -11.04
CA GLY A 31 -2.46 -13.85 -11.81
C GLY A 31 -3.33 -12.90 -11.01
N GLN A 32 -4.33 -13.39 -10.28
CA GLN A 32 -5.14 -12.54 -9.41
C GLN A 32 -4.32 -11.88 -8.30
N ILE A 33 -3.47 -12.64 -7.61
CA ILE A 33 -2.62 -12.10 -6.54
C ILE A 33 -1.68 -11.03 -7.08
N LEU A 34 -1.02 -11.28 -8.21
CA LEU A 34 -0.10 -10.33 -8.83
C LEU A 34 -0.81 -9.06 -9.30
N ASN A 35 -2.01 -9.19 -9.87
CA ASN A 35 -2.83 -8.03 -10.25
C ASN A 35 -3.23 -7.18 -9.03
N VAL A 36 -3.63 -7.82 -7.92
CA VAL A 36 -3.95 -7.10 -6.67
C VAL A 36 -2.71 -6.43 -6.09
N LEU A 37 -1.57 -7.11 -6.05
CA LEU A 37 -0.30 -6.55 -5.56
C LEU A 37 0.18 -5.38 -6.43
N PHE A 38 0.03 -5.48 -7.75
CA PHE A 38 0.35 -4.40 -8.67
C PHE A 38 -0.58 -3.21 -8.48
N ALA A 39 -1.89 -3.46 -8.34
CA ALA A 39 -2.87 -2.42 -8.06
C ALA A 39 -2.56 -1.71 -6.73
N LEU A 40 -2.21 -2.48 -5.69
CA LEU A 40 -1.78 -1.94 -4.40
C LEU A 40 -0.48 -1.14 -4.52
N ALA A 41 0.44 -1.57 -5.38
CA ALA A 41 1.69 -0.85 -5.61
C ALA A 41 1.49 0.50 -6.30
N ILE A 42 0.60 0.55 -7.30
CA ILE A 42 0.36 1.75 -8.10
C ILE A 42 -0.67 2.69 -7.48
N ARG A 43 -1.58 2.19 -6.62
CA ARG A 43 -2.66 3.01 -6.06
C ARG A 43 -2.67 3.02 -4.54
N GLY A 44 -2.37 1.88 -3.92
CA GLY A 44 -2.35 1.72 -2.48
C GLY A 44 -1.20 2.45 -1.77
N TYR A 45 -0.15 2.84 -2.48
CA TYR A 45 0.97 3.59 -1.88
C TYR A 45 0.50 4.94 -1.29
N LEU A 46 -0.43 5.63 -1.96
CA LEU A 46 -1.03 6.89 -1.47
C LEU A 46 -1.80 6.65 -0.18
N LEU A 47 -2.54 5.54 -0.09
CA LEU A 47 -3.29 5.18 1.12
C LEU A 47 -2.37 4.98 2.31
N LEU A 48 -1.26 4.25 2.11
CA LEU A 48 -0.27 4.00 3.16
C LEU A 48 0.36 5.31 3.66
N ILE A 49 0.72 6.21 2.74
CA ILE A 49 1.30 7.50 3.08
C ILE A 49 0.27 8.35 3.84
N LEU A 50 -0.96 8.46 3.35
CA LEU A 50 -1.98 9.31 3.96
C LEU A 50 -2.40 8.79 5.35
N ILE A 51 -2.60 7.48 5.51
CA ILE A 51 -2.86 6.85 6.82
C ILE A 51 -1.69 7.10 7.76
N GLY A 52 -0.45 6.95 7.28
CA GLY A 52 0.75 7.25 8.06
C GLY A 52 0.76 8.70 8.58
N LEU A 53 0.42 9.66 7.73
CA LEU A 53 0.35 11.08 8.10
C LEU A 53 -0.81 11.40 9.07
N ILE A 54 -1.97 10.77 8.88
CA ILE A 54 -3.10 10.89 9.80
C ILE A 54 -2.71 10.35 11.19
N LEU A 55 -2.08 9.18 11.25
CA LEU A 55 -1.61 8.60 12.51
C LEU A 55 -0.53 9.47 13.18
N TYR A 56 0.36 10.08 12.39
CA TYR A 56 1.33 11.04 12.91
C TYR A 56 0.63 12.24 13.57
N ALA A 57 -0.43 12.77 12.96
CA ALA A 57 -1.21 13.89 13.49
C ALA A 57 -1.85 13.58 14.85
N THR A 58 -2.35 12.35 15.05
CA THR A 58 -2.95 11.92 16.33
C THR A 58 -1.95 11.76 17.47
N GLY A 59 -0.65 11.59 17.17
CA GLY A 59 0.37 11.28 18.16
C GLY A 59 0.26 9.89 18.79
N LEU A 60 -0.53 8.98 18.21
CA LEU A 60 -0.68 7.60 18.70
C LEU A 60 0.60 6.78 18.51
N SER A 61 1.28 6.92 17.37
CA SER A 61 2.52 6.18 17.10
C SER A 61 3.39 6.85 16.04
N ASP A 62 4.46 7.50 16.48
CA ASP A 62 5.45 8.13 15.60
C ASP A 62 6.32 7.10 14.84
N GLY A 63 6.48 5.91 15.42
CA GLY A 63 7.22 4.82 14.77
C GLY A 63 6.41 4.21 13.62
N LEU A 64 5.15 3.87 13.89
CA LEU A 64 4.28 3.24 12.90
C LEU A 64 3.97 4.20 11.74
N SER A 65 3.71 5.47 12.01
CA SER A 65 3.52 6.48 10.96
C SER A 65 4.71 6.57 10.00
N LYS A 66 5.94 6.66 10.52
CA LYS A 66 7.16 6.68 9.70
C LYS A 66 7.33 5.42 8.87
N VAL A 67 7.08 4.25 9.47
CA VAL A 67 7.15 2.97 8.76
C VAL A 67 6.13 2.91 7.64
N LEU A 68 4.89 3.34 7.87
CA LEU A 68 3.85 3.38 6.84
C LEU A 68 4.22 4.31 5.68
N VAL A 69 4.72 5.52 5.97
CA VAL A 69 5.15 6.46 4.93
C VAL A 69 6.35 5.91 4.16
N ALA A 70 7.36 5.39 4.84
CA ALA A 70 8.54 4.80 4.20
C ALA A 70 8.18 3.58 3.34
N PHE A 71 7.30 2.72 3.84
CA PHE A 71 6.80 1.57 3.11
C PHE A 71 5.97 2.00 1.90
N GLY A 72 5.12 3.01 2.01
CA GLY A 72 4.38 3.58 0.89
C GLY A 72 5.30 4.12 -0.20
N ILE A 73 6.34 4.89 0.16
CA ILE A 73 7.36 5.37 -0.79
C ILE A 73 8.08 4.19 -1.44
N GLY A 74 8.52 3.21 -0.65
CA GLY A 74 9.19 2.02 -1.16
C GLY A 74 8.30 1.20 -2.11
N LEU A 75 7.01 1.12 -1.80
CA LEU A 75 6.03 0.42 -2.62
C LEU A 75 5.78 1.14 -3.96
N TYR A 76 5.75 2.47 -3.96
CA TYR A 76 5.61 3.26 -5.20
C TYR A 76 6.75 3.01 -6.19
N PHE A 77 8.00 3.03 -5.71
CA PHE A 77 9.17 2.84 -6.57
C PHE A 77 9.50 1.37 -6.85
N GLY A 78 9.43 0.53 -5.83
CA GLY A 78 9.85 -0.87 -5.91
C GLY A 78 8.73 -1.84 -6.28
N GLY A 79 7.48 -1.52 -5.95
CA GLY A 79 6.35 -2.43 -6.09
C GLY A 79 6.12 -2.92 -7.52
N PRO A 80 5.99 -2.03 -8.53
CA PRO A 80 5.80 -2.46 -9.92
C PRO A 80 6.95 -3.34 -10.44
N LEU A 81 8.18 -3.03 -10.05
CA LEU A 81 9.36 -3.79 -10.44
C LEU A 81 9.33 -5.19 -9.82
N ILE A 82 9.08 -5.29 -8.52
CA ILE A 82 9.00 -6.57 -7.79
C ILE A 82 7.90 -7.45 -8.39
N VAL A 83 6.72 -6.88 -8.64
CA VAL A 83 5.59 -7.65 -9.18
C VAL A 83 5.88 -8.15 -10.59
N ASN A 84 6.48 -7.34 -11.46
CA ASN A 84 6.84 -7.77 -12.83
C ASN A 84 7.93 -8.86 -12.82
N VAL A 85 8.90 -8.77 -11.90
CA VAL A 85 9.90 -9.83 -11.72
C VAL A 85 9.23 -11.14 -11.28
N ILE A 86 8.33 -11.10 -10.30
CA ILE A 86 7.61 -12.30 -9.85
C ILE A 86 6.72 -12.87 -10.96
N ALA A 87 6.02 -12.02 -11.72
CA ALA A 87 5.21 -12.43 -12.86
C ALA A 87 6.03 -13.26 -13.87
N SER A 88 7.24 -12.78 -14.19
CA SER A 88 8.16 -13.47 -15.10
C SER A 88 8.60 -14.86 -14.60
N PHE A 89 8.79 -15.03 -13.29
CA PHE A 89 9.11 -16.33 -12.69
C PHE A 89 7.91 -17.27 -12.60
N SER A 90 6.70 -16.72 -12.51
CA SER A 90 5.46 -17.50 -12.38
C SER A 90 4.84 -17.96 -13.70
N SER A 91 5.45 -17.63 -14.85
CA SER A 91 4.90 -17.89 -16.20
C SER A 91 3.48 -17.33 -16.44
N VAL A 92 3.11 -16.29 -15.69
CA VAL A 92 1.85 -15.57 -15.85
C VAL A 92 2.08 -14.40 -16.81
N GLU A 93 1.06 -14.04 -17.59
CA GLU A 93 1.11 -12.83 -18.43
C GLU A 93 1.47 -11.59 -17.60
N LEU A 94 2.21 -10.67 -18.23
CA LEU A 94 2.60 -9.42 -17.60
C LEU A 94 1.38 -8.65 -17.12
N VAL A 95 1.44 -8.18 -15.87
CA VAL A 95 0.37 -7.40 -15.26
C VAL A 95 0.27 -6.05 -15.95
N THR A 96 -0.92 -5.73 -16.44
CA THR A 96 -1.21 -4.45 -17.11
C THR A 96 -1.94 -3.50 -16.17
N MET A 97 -1.96 -2.20 -16.51
CA MET A 97 -2.72 -1.20 -15.76
C MET A 97 -4.23 -1.49 -15.77
N GLU A 98 -4.74 -2.03 -16.86
CA GLU A 98 -6.16 -2.36 -17.02
C GLU A 98 -6.55 -3.54 -16.13
N SER A 99 -5.78 -4.64 -16.18
CA SER A 99 -6.04 -5.82 -15.36
C SER A 99 -5.91 -5.53 -13.86
N ALA A 100 -4.97 -4.67 -13.47
CA ALA A 100 -4.83 -4.18 -12.10
C ALA A 100 -6.01 -3.30 -11.66
N THR A 101 -6.56 -2.48 -12.56
CA THR A 101 -7.77 -1.66 -12.28
C THR A 101 -8.97 -2.53 -11.99
N LEU A 102 -9.19 -3.56 -12.80
CA LEU A 102 -10.29 -4.51 -12.60
C LEU A 102 -10.12 -5.27 -11.29
N ALA A 103 -8.90 -5.74 -10.98
CA ALA A 103 -8.62 -6.41 -9.71
C ALA A 103 -8.85 -5.50 -8.50
N TRP A 104 -8.48 -4.22 -8.59
CA TRP A 104 -8.77 -3.23 -7.54
C TRP A 104 -10.26 -3.08 -7.29
N LEU A 105 -11.05 -2.88 -8.35
CA LEU A 105 -12.50 -2.72 -8.27
C LEU A 105 -13.18 -3.98 -7.74
N GLN A 106 -12.72 -5.16 -8.14
CA GLN A 106 -13.24 -6.43 -7.62
C GLN A 106 -12.93 -6.61 -6.13
N PHE A 107 -11.76 -6.16 -5.66
CA PHE A 107 -11.35 -6.34 -4.28
C PHE A 107 -11.96 -5.31 -3.33
N PHE A 108 -11.90 -4.02 -3.69
CA PHE A 108 -12.36 -2.92 -2.84
C PHE A 108 -13.80 -2.48 -3.12
N GLY A 109 -14.36 -2.81 -4.27
CA GLY A 109 -15.71 -2.39 -4.67
C GLY A 109 -15.86 -0.89 -4.95
N MET A 110 -14.75 -0.14 -4.92
CA MET A 110 -14.71 1.31 -5.07
C MET A 110 -13.53 1.72 -5.94
N SER A 111 -13.69 2.84 -6.63
CA SER A 111 -12.58 3.49 -7.33
C SER A 111 -11.53 3.99 -6.34
N ASP A 112 -10.30 4.15 -6.82
CA ASP A 112 -9.20 4.75 -6.06
C ASP A 112 -9.51 6.19 -5.64
N ALA A 113 -10.17 6.96 -6.50
CA ALA A 113 -10.60 8.32 -6.20
C ALA A 113 -11.57 8.38 -5.01
N GLU A 114 -12.56 7.48 -4.95
CA GLU A 114 -13.52 7.42 -3.84
C GLU A 114 -12.83 7.08 -2.52
N ILE A 115 -11.91 6.12 -2.53
CA ILE A 115 -11.16 5.72 -1.33
C ILE A 115 -10.30 6.88 -0.84
N VAL A 116 -9.59 7.57 -1.73
CA VAL A 116 -8.80 8.75 -1.37
C VAL A 116 -9.69 9.85 -0.82
N TYR A 117 -10.85 10.12 -1.42
CA TYR A 117 -11.78 11.12 -0.94
C TYR A 117 -12.28 10.83 0.48
N ILE A 118 -12.68 9.58 0.76
CA ILE A 118 -13.08 9.15 2.11
C ILE A 118 -11.92 9.36 3.09
N LEU A 119 -10.71 8.99 2.68
CA LEU A 119 -9.54 9.07 3.55
C LEU A 119 -9.14 10.52 3.86
N VAL A 120 -9.26 11.42 2.88
CA VAL A 120 -9.05 12.86 3.05
C VAL A 120 -10.10 13.45 3.99
N TRP A 121 -11.37 13.08 3.83
CA TRP A 121 -12.45 13.52 4.72
C TRP A 121 -12.22 13.06 6.18
N VAL A 122 -11.80 11.80 6.38
CA VAL A 122 -11.40 11.28 7.69
C VAL A 122 -10.18 12.05 8.23
N GLY A 123 -9.21 12.35 7.35
CA GLY A 123 -8.05 13.16 7.67
C GLY A 123 -8.42 14.57 8.17
N ASP A 124 -9.36 15.24 7.51
CA ASP A 124 -9.85 16.56 7.91
C ASP A 124 -10.53 16.52 9.28
N ALA A 125 -11.40 15.53 9.50
CA ALA A 125 -12.06 15.33 10.79
C ALA A 125 -11.04 15.14 11.91
N ILE A 126 -10.04 14.29 11.70
CA ILE A 126 -8.97 14.02 12.68
C ILE A 126 -8.11 15.26 12.90
N ALA A 127 -7.70 15.95 11.82
CA ALA A 127 -6.92 17.18 11.92
C ALA A 127 -7.65 18.25 12.73
N GLY A 128 -8.96 18.43 12.47
CA GLY A 128 -9.83 19.34 13.21
C GLY A 128 -9.94 18.95 14.69
N ILE A 129 -10.19 17.68 15.00
CA ILE A 129 -10.27 17.18 16.38
C ILE A 129 -8.94 17.39 17.11
N CYS A 130 -7.81 17.02 16.50
CA CYS A 130 -6.49 17.20 17.10
C CYS A 130 -6.12 18.66 17.30
N CYS A 131 -6.49 19.54 16.36
CA CYS A 131 -6.28 20.98 16.50
C CYS A 131 -7.13 21.57 17.64
N LEU A 132 -8.42 21.23 17.72
CA LEU A 132 -9.32 21.68 18.78
C LEU A 132 -8.91 21.14 20.16
N ALA A 133 -8.65 19.83 20.26
CA ALA A 133 -8.18 19.20 21.48
C ALA A 133 -6.84 19.80 21.92
N GLY A 134 -5.93 20.02 20.97
CA GLY A 134 -4.66 20.69 21.21
C GLY A 134 -4.82 22.13 21.71
N ALA A 135 -5.75 22.89 21.12
CA ALA A 135 -6.06 24.26 21.52
C ALA A 135 -6.64 24.32 22.95
N VAL A 136 -7.57 23.43 23.29
CA VAL A 136 -8.11 23.33 24.66
C VAL A 136 -6.98 23.02 25.65
N LEU A 137 -6.14 22.03 25.37
CA LEU A 137 -5.00 21.69 26.23
C LEU A 137 -3.97 22.82 26.36
N TYR A 138 -3.81 23.65 25.32
CA TYR A 138 -2.89 24.77 25.30
C TYR A 138 -3.41 25.99 26.08
N PHE A 139 -4.69 26.33 25.91
CA PHE A 139 -5.31 27.53 26.50
C PHE A 139 -5.85 27.31 27.91
N THR A 140 -6.23 26.09 28.28
CA THR A 140 -6.62 25.72 29.66
C THR A 140 -5.67 24.69 30.27
N PRO A 141 -4.38 25.02 30.47
CA PRO A 141 -3.41 24.05 30.95
C PRO A 141 -3.55 23.86 32.47
N SER A 142 -3.87 22.64 32.91
CA SER A 142 -3.80 22.27 34.33
C SER A 142 -2.36 22.02 34.80
N THR A 143 -1.43 21.72 33.86
CA THR A 143 -0.01 21.48 34.12
C THR A 143 0.86 21.94 32.93
N LYS A 144 2.16 22.16 33.16
CA LYS A 144 3.13 22.47 32.08
C LYS A 144 3.20 21.35 31.02
N GLU A 145 3.02 20.11 31.43
CA GLU A 145 3.03 18.96 30.53
C GLU A 145 1.84 18.99 29.55
N LEU A 146 0.64 19.29 30.04
CA LEU A 146 -0.55 19.40 29.18
C LEU A 146 -0.40 20.50 28.13
N ARG A 147 0.21 21.64 28.49
CA ARG A 147 0.51 22.71 27.53
C ARG A 147 1.45 22.23 26.42
N SER A 148 2.50 21.49 26.77
CA SER A 148 3.46 20.95 25.79
C SER A 148 2.82 19.92 24.85
N ARG A 149 1.93 19.06 25.38
CA ARG A 149 1.17 18.09 24.58
C ARG A 149 0.17 18.78 23.65
N GLY A 150 -0.53 19.81 24.14
CA GLY A 150 -1.44 20.62 23.34
C GLY A 150 -0.72 21.30 22.16
N GLN A 151 0.43 21.92 22.43
CA GLN A 151 1.26 22.52 21.38
C GLN A 151 1.72 21.49 20.34
N SER A 152 2.15 20.30 20.78
CA SER A 152 2.53 19.22 19.86
C SER A 152 1.37 18.77 18.97
N LEU A 153 0.17 18.60 19.52
CA LEU A 153 -1.02 18.21 18.74
C LEU A 153 -1.39 19.26 17.70
N ILE A 154 -1.37 20.55 18.06
CA ILE A 154 -1.64 21.66 17.13
C ILE A 154 -0.64 21.66 15.98
N VAL A 155 0.66 21.55 16.28
CA VAL A 155 1.72 21.59 15.25
C VAL A 155 1.59 20.40 14.31
N ARG A 156 1.35 19.20 14.84
CA ARG A 156 1.22 17.99 14.03
C ARG A 156 -0.04 18.00 13.15
N SER A 157 -1.16 18.51 13.64
CA SER A 157 -2.38 18.67 12.82
C SER A 157 -2.21 19.75 11.74
N LEU A 158 -1.52 20.85 12.05
CA LEU A 158 -1.16 21.88 11.06
C LEU A 158 -0.21 21.36 9.97
N MET A 159 0.68 20.41 10.29
CA MET A 159 1.52 19.76 9.28
C MET A 159 0.71 18.87 8.32
N LEU A 160 -0.39 18.27 8.78
CA LEU A 160 -1.28 17.45 7.95
C LEU A 160 -2.14 18.32 7.01
N ALA A 161 -2.55 19.51 7.44
CA ALA A 161 -3.42 20.42 6.70
C ALA A 161 -2.98 20.71 5.24
N PRO A 162 -1.74 21.13 4.93
CA PRO A 162 -1.34 21.40 3.54
C PRO A 162 -1.40 20.15 2.66
N VAL A 163 -1.17 18.96 3.23
CA VAL A 163 -1.28 17.69 2.50
C VAL A 163 -2.74 17.43 2.14
N LEU A 164 -3.67 17.59 3.08
CA LEU A 164 -5.11 17.40 2.82
C LEU A 164 -5.64 18.42 1.81
N VAL A 165 -5.23 19.69 1.93
CA VAL A 165 -5.58 20.75 0.97
C VAL A 165 -5.08 20.40 -0.43
N PHE A 166 -3.86 19.86 -0.57
CA PHE A 166 -3.36 19.40 -1.86
C PHE A 166 -4.30 18.36 -2.49
N PHE A 167 -4.78 17.38 -1.73
CA PHE A 167 -5.73 16.38 -2.23
C PHE A 167 -7.11 16.95 -2.57
N HIS A 168 -7.56 18.03 -1.92
CA HIS A 168 -8.79 18.73 -2.30
C HIS A 168 -8.65 19.54 -3.58
N LEU A 169 -7.46 20.09 -3.85
CA LEU A 169 -7.19 20.89 -5.04
C LEU A 169 -6.85 20.04 -6.27
N THR A 170 -6.34 18.83 -6.06
CA THR A 170 -5.89 17.95 -7.16
C THR A 170 -7.02 17.65 -8.16
N PRO A 171 -8.26 17.33 -7.75
CA PRO A 171 -9.38 17.14 -8.67
C PRO A 171 -9.83 18.40 -9.42
N LEU A 172 -9.44 19.59 -8.95
CA LEU A 172 -9.81 20.88 -9.57
C LEU A 172 -8.78 21.32 -10.62
N LEU A 173 -7.53 20.84 -10.51
CA LEU A 173 -6.41 21.22 -11.36
C LEU A 173 -6.16 20.23 -12.51
N LEU A 174 -6.76 19.04 -12.46
CA LEU A 174 -6.71 17.98 -13.47
C LEU A 174 -8.04 17.88 -14.21
#